data_AF-A0A2N1MWL6-F1
#
_entry.id   AF-A0A2N1MWL6-F1
#
_cell.length_a   1.000
_cell.length_b   1.000
_cell.length_c   1.000
_cell.angle_alpha   90.00
_cell.angle_beta   90.00
_cell.angle_gamma   90.00
#
_symmetry.space_group_name_H-M   'P 1'
#
loop_
_entity.id
_entity.type
_entity.pdbx_description
1 polymer ?
#
loop_
_entity_poly.entity_id
_entity_poly.type
_entity_poly.pdbx_seq_one_letter_code
_entity_poly.pdbx_strand_id
1 'polypeptide(L)'
;MSDAYPEYIEEFSIEIADFNPIGPTVYIPLPEILPKRNNGIINIQNEDDCSLNYKIVSHNLYRGPDALERFVLKIEEELLAIQEDLSALAEMIMAPEDLKAYNEATECWICIKPFLKPAPEVVQKLEKAKYNLLEIKEWESCMEKEHPEKKEAQKTYQKALSTLNQKVKDHDHINKNYQGPAHDTYNKKLQIGFFETKVPLICHNFWGYDSHLLMKVVSKFTADKINCILENIGKYKAIDVGQLRFLDSFQHIGMGLDKLVECLEESLKNFP
;
A
#
# COMPACT_ATOMS: atom_id res chain seq x y z
N MET A 1 -40.07 -24.17 -27.58
CA MET A 1 -39.24 -23.69 -26.45
C MET A 1 -39.39 -24.75 -25.38
N SER A 2 -38.58 -25.82 -25.45
CA SER A 2 -37.27 -25.92 -24.78
C SER A 2 -37.49 -25.97 -23.26
N ASP A 3 -37.17 -27.03 -22.52
CA ASP A 3 -35.92 -27.77 -22.54
C ASP A 3 -36.12 -29.25 -22.17
N ALA A 4 -35.47 -30.13 -22.93
CA ALA A 4 -35.33 -31.55 -22.60
C ALA A 4 -34.18 -31.69 -21.58
N TYR A 5 -34.47 -32.25 -20.40
CA TYR A 5 -33.43 -32.77 -19.52
C TYR A 5 -33.00 -34.15 -20.05
N PRO A 6 -31.69 -34.38 -20.30
CA PRO A 6 -31.23 -35.73 -20.60
C PRO A 6 -31.21 -36.54 -19.31
N GLU A 7 -32.15 -37.47 -19.18
CA GLU A 7 -32.01 -38.60 -18.27
C GLU A 7 -30.92 -39.53 -18.84
N TYR A 8 -30.05 -40.01 -17.94
CA TYR A 8 -29.02 -41.04 -18.09
C TYR A 8 -27.62 -40.59 -18.58
N ILE A 9 -26.67 -40.62 -17.64
CA ILE A 9 -25.21 -40.68 -17.87
C ILE A 9 -24.84 -42.16 -17.89
N GLU A 10 -24.37 -42.68 -19.02
CA GLU A 10 -24.07 -44.11 -19.18
C GLU A 10 -22.72 -44.53 -18.57
N GLU A 11 -21.75 -43.63 -18.43
CA GLU A 11 -20.50 -43.85 -17.68
C GLU A 11 -19.80 -42.51 -17.39
N PHE A 12 -19.21 -42.34 -16.20
CA PHE A 12 -18.39 -41.18 -15.85
C PHE A 12 -17.13 -41.64 -15.12
N SER A 13 -15.97 -41.43 -15.74
CA SER A 13 -14.67 -41.76 -15.15
C SER A 13 -14.08 -40.53 -14.46
N ILE A 14 -13.88 -40.60 -13.15
CA ILE A 14 -13.06 -39.65 -12.39
C ILE A 14 -11.68 -40.29 -12.22
N GLU A 15 -10.67 -39.75 -12.90
CA GLU A 15 -9.29 -40.03 -12.54
C GLU A 15 -8.92 -39.14 -11.36
N ILE A 16 -9.02 -39.71 -10.16
CA ILE A 16 -8.46 -39.10 -8.95
C ILE A 16 -6.98 -39.46 -8.94
N ALA A 17 -6.12 -38.49 -9.21
CA ALA A 17 -4.70 -38.64 -8.92
C ALA A 17 -4.55 -38.81 -7.40
N ASP A 18 -3.87 -39.88 -6.97
CA ASP A 18 -3.55 -40.09 -5.56
C ASP A 18 -2.75 -38.87 -5.04
N PHE A 19 -3.43 -38.00 -4.31
CA PHE A 19 -2.78 -36.90 -3.61
C PHE A 19 -2.04 -37.50 -2.43
N ASN A 20 -0.73 -37.71 -2.58
CA ASN A 20 0.13 -38.12 -1.50
C ASN A 20 0.53 -36.85 -0.72
N PRO A 21 -0.08 -36.58 0.45
CA PRO A 21 0.15 -35.32 1.16
C PRO A 21 1.61 -35.26 1.60
N ILE A 22 2.30 -34.24 1.11
CA ILE A 22 3.69 -33.97 1.45
C ILE A 22 3.70 -33.53 2.91
N GLY A 23 4.37 -34.31 3.76
CA GLY A 23 4.49 -34.00 5.18
C GLY A 23 5.07 -32.59 5.40
N PRO A 24 4.75 -31.95 6.54
CA PRO A 24 5.03 -30.52 6.79
C PRO A 24 6.50 -30.10 6.75
N THR A 25 7.43 -31.01 6.47
CA THR A 25 8.88 -30.80 6.43
C THR A 25 9.54 -31.24 5.11
N VAL A 26 8.78 -31.66 4.10
CA VAL A 26 9.37 -32.12 2.83
C VAL A 26 9.20 -31.05 1.75
N TYR A 27 10.33 -30.57 1.22
CA TYR A 27 10.35 -29.60 0.13
C TYR A 27 9.96 -30.28 -1.19
N ILE A 28 9.10 -29.64 -1.98
CA ILE A 28 8.75 -30.12 -3.31
C ILE A 28 9.96 -29.92 -4.22
N PRO A 29 10.58 -30.98 -4.77
CA PRO A 29 11.70 -30.82 -5.68
C PRO A 29 11.22 -30.06 -6.93
N LEU A 30 12.00 -29.05 -7.32
CA LEU A 30 11.68 -28.20 -8.46
C LEU A 30 11.60 -29.08 -9.73
N PRO A 31 10.47 -29.08 -10.47
CA PRO A 31 10.33 -29.89 -11.68
C PRO A 31 11.44 -29.60 -12.68
N GLU A 32 12.07 -30.65 -13.22
CA GLU A 32 13.27 -30.55 -14.05
C GLU A 32 13.08 -29.76 -15.36
N ILE A 33 11.82 -29.56 -15.75
CA ILE A 33 11.40 -28.85 -16.96
C ILE A 33 11.57 -27.32 -16.80
N LEU A 34 11.69 -26.82 -15.56
CA LEU A 34 11.87 -25.39 -15.29
C LEU A 34 13.35 -24.98 -15.39
N PRO A 35 13.71 -23.98 -16.24
CA PRO A 35 15.10 -23.59 -16.47
C PRO A 35 15.70 -22.95 -15.22
N LYS A 36 16.81 -23.51 -14.73
CA LYS A 36 17.48 -23.10 -13.48
C LYS A 36 18.21 -21.74 -13.54
N ARG A 37 18.12 -20.98 -14.63
CA ARG A 37 18.77 -19.67 -14.75
C ARG A 37 17.92 -18.71 -15.58
N ASN A 38 17.67 -17.55 -14.99
CA ASN A 38 17.04 -16.35 -15.54
C ASN A 38 15.62 -16.54 -16.10
N ASN A 39 14.63 -16.46 -15.20
CA ASN A 39 13.50 -15.51 -15.29
C ASN A 39 12.47 -15.81 -14.18
N GLY A 40 12.24 -14.86 -13.28
CA GLY A 40 10.98 -14.77 -12.52
C GLY A 40 10.90 -15.40 -11.13
N ILE A 41 12.00 -15.87 -10.54
CA ILE A 41 12.07 -16.10 -9.09
C ILE A 41 12.75 -14.87 -8.48
N ILE A 42 11.95 -14.00 -7.86
CA ILE A 42 12.47 -12.87 -7.09
C ILE A 42 12.98 -13.46 -5.77
N ASN A 43 14.28 -13.70 -5.68
CA ASN A 43 14.92 -13.81 -4.38
C ASN A 43 14.98 -12.39 -3.81
N ILE A 44 14.10 -12.06 -2.86
CA ILE A 44 14.19 -10.77 -2.15
C ILE A 44 15.38 -10.87 -1.21
N GLN A 45 16.57 -10.51 -1.69
CA GLN A 45 17.69 -10.18 -0.82
C GLN A 45 17.49 -8.73 -0.38
N ASN A 46 17.04 -8.56 0.85
CA ASN A 46 16.99 -7.27 1.51
C ASN A 46 18.42 -6.97 2.00
N GLU A 47 19.21 -6.25 1.19
CA GLU A 47 20.56 -5.78 1.58
C GLU A 47 20.52 -4.43 2.28
N ASP A 48 19.33 -3.88 2.48
CA ASP A 48 19.13 -2.62 3.18
C ASP A 48 18.98 -2.90 4.69
N ASP A 49 19.88 -2.32 5.50
CA ASP A 49 19.72 -2.17 6.97
C ASP A 49 18.48 -1.33 7.35
N CYS A 50 17.62 -1.00 6.38
CA CYS A 50 16.32 -0.35 6.55
C CYS A 50 15.20 -1.35 6.83
N SER A 51 15.52 -2.54 7.35
CA SER A 51 14.55 -3.56 7.76
C SER A 51 13.49 -2.93 8.68
N LEU A 52 12.27 -2.75 8.14
CA LEU A 52 11.03 -2.40 8.85
C LEU A 52 11.27 -1.81 10.25
N ASN A 53 11.65 -0.54 10.35
CA ASN A 53 11.77 0.14 11.63
C ASN A 53 10.39 0.21 12.30
N TYR A 54 10.04 -0.79 13.10
CA TYR A 54 8.82 -0.81 13.88
C TYR A 54 9.07 -0.11 15.21
N LYS A 55 8.23 0.89 15.51
CA LYS A 55 8.12 1.45 16.85
C LYS A 55 6.82 0.93 17.44
N ILE A 56 6.89 0.26 18.59
CA ILE A 56 5.67 -0.06 19.34
C ILE A 56 5.12 1.26 19.87
N VAL A 57 4.03 1.74 19.27
CA VAL A 57 3.38 3.00 19.66
C VAL A 57 2.43 2.75 20.84
N SER A 58 1.79 1.59 20.89
CA SER A 58 0.84 1.21 21.93
C SER A 58 0.84 -0.30 22.17
N HIS A 59 0.52 -0.72 23.39
CA HIS A 59 0.25 -2.13 23.73
C HIS A 59 -1.07 -2.18 24.51
N ASN A 60 -1.95 -3.13 24.16
CA ASN A 60 -3.24 -3.30 24.82
C ASN A 60 -3.53 -4.79 25.02
N LEU A 61 -3.91 -5.15 26.24
CA LEU A 61 -4.35 -6.50 26.59
C LEU A 61 -5.70 -6.40 27.30
N TYR A 62 -6.73 -7.01 26.71
CA TYR A 62 -8.06 -7.07 27.27
C TYR A 62 -8.56 -8.51 27.35
N ARG A 63 -9.23 -8.85 28.45
CA ARG A 63 -9.89 -10.15 28.66
C ARG A 63 -11.27 -9.89 29.25
N GLY A 64 -12.32 -10.25 28.51
CA GLY A 64 -13.70 -10.06 28.91
C GLY A 64 -14.66 -10.71 27.90
N PRO A 65 -15.95 -10.86 28.26
CA PRO A 65 -16.95 -11.44 27.37
C PRO A 65 -17.22 -10.57 26.12
N ASP A 66 -16.87 -9.29 26.16
CA ASP A 66 -16.98 -8.26 25.10
C ASP A 66 -15.65 -7.99 24.39
N ALA A 67 -14.71 -8.94 24.42
CA ALA A 67 -13.35 -8.73 23.89
C ALA A 67 -13.32 -8.37 22.40
N LEU A 68 -14.26 -8.88 21.61
CA LEU A 68 -14.34 -8.60 20.18
C LEU A 68 -14.85 -7.18 19.91
N GLU A 69 -15.90 -6.77 20.64
CA GLU A 69 -16.43 -5.41 20.57
C GLU A 69 -15.37 -4.40 21.00
N ARG A 70 -14.64 -4.67 22.08
CA ARG A 70 -13.50 -3.87 22.54
C ARG A 70 -12.39 -3.80 21.50
N PHE A 71 -12.08 -4.90 20.84
CA PHE A 71 -11.07 -4.96 19.78
C PHE A 71 -11.47 -4.07 18.59
N VAL A 72 -12.72 -4.16 18.11
CA VAL A 72 -13.21 -3.32 17.01
C VAL A 72 -13.17 -1.84 17.37
N LEU A 73 -13.69 -1.45 18.54
CA LEU A 73 -13.63 -0.07 19.03
C LEU A 73 -12.20 0.44 19.08
N LYS A 74 -11.28 -0.39 19.58
CA LYS A 74 -9.88 0.02 19.70
C LYS A 74 -9.22 0.22 18.34
N ILE A 75 -9.51 -0.64 17.36
CA ILE A 75 -9.01 -0.45 16.00
C ILE A 75 -9.56 0.82 15.36
N GLU A 76 -10.84 1.14 15.57
CA GLU A 76 -11.43 2.38 15.07
C GLU A 76 -10.75 3.62 15.68
N GLU A 77 -10.48 3.60 16.99
CA GLU A 77 -9.71 4.66 17.66
C GLU A 77 -8.30 4.81 17.08
N GLU A 78 -7.56 3.71 16.91
CA GLU A 78 -6.21 3.75 16.33
C GLU A 78 -6.24 4.20 14.85
N LEU A 79 -7.27 3.81 14.10
CA LEU A 79 -7.45 4.26 12.72
C LEU A 79 -7.69 5.77 12.64
N LEU A 80 -8.49 6.33 13.55
CA LEU A 80 -8.71 7.78 13.65
C LEU A 80 -7.41 8.52 13.99
N ALA A 81 -6.59 7.99 14.90
CA ALA A 81 -5.29 8.57 15.22
C ALA A 81 -4.33 8.56 14.02
N ILE A 82 -4.26 7.44 13.30
CA ILE A 82 -3.48 7.35 12.05
C ILE A 82 -3.98 8.37 11.03
N GLN A 83 -5.30 8.54 10.89
CA GLN A 83 -5.88 9.52 9.98
C GLN A 83 -5.52 10.96 10.36
N GLU A 84 -5.56 11.29 11.65
CA GLU A 84 -5.15 12.60 12.14
C GLU A 84 -3.69 12.89 11.79
N ASP A 85 -2.79 11.94 12.08
CA ASP A 85 -1.35 12.03 11.76
C ASP A 85 -1.10 12.18 10.25
N LEU A 86 -1.87 11.47 9.41
CA LEU A 86 -1.77 11.56 7.96
C LEU A 86 -2.38 12.85 7.39
N SER A 87 -3.31 13.49 8.10
CA SER A 87 -3.97 14.73 7.66
C SER A 87 -3.12 15.98 7.91
N ALA A 88 -2.15 15.90 8.81
CA ALA A 88 -1.28 17.01 9.16
C ALA A 88 -0.42 17.44 7.95
N LEU A 89 -0.57 18.70 7.53
CA LEU A 89 0.33 19.34 6.56
C LEU A 89 1.72 19.44 7.19
N ALA A 90 2.56 18.45 6.91
CA ALA A 90 3.92 18.44 7.38
C ALA A 90 4.86 19.04 6.33
N GLU A 91 5.68 19.99 6.75
CA GLU A 91 6.74 20.52 5.92
C GLU A 91 7.84 19.47 5.73
N MET A 92 8.32 19.33 4.49
CA MET A 92 9.41 18.43 4.14
C MET A 92 10.71 18.84 4.85
N ILE A 93 11.34 17.89 5.51
CA ILE A 93 12.66 18.05 6.12
C ILE A 93 13.71 17.82 5.03
N MET A 94 14.45 18.88 4.69
CA MET A 94 15.48 18.85 3.65
C MET A 94 16.72 19.61 4.11
N ALA A 95 17.87 18.94 4.14
CA ALA A 95 19.14 19.58 4.46
C ALA A 95 19.67 20.40 3.27
N PRO A 96 20.56 21.39 3.49
CA PRO A 96 21.20 22.13 2.40
C PRO A 96 21.94 21.22 1.39
N GLU A 97 22.55 20.15 1.88
CA GLU A 97 23.25 19.14 1.07
C GLU A 97 22.27 18.39 0.16
N ASP A 98 21.10 18.02 0.68
CA ASP A 98 20.03 17.39 -0.09
C ASP A 98 19.53 18.30 -1.20
N LEU A 99 19.41 19.60 -0.93
CA LEU A 99 19.00 20.57 -1.94
C LEU A 99 20.02 20.67 -3.07
N LYS A 100 21.31 20.60 -2.74
CA LYS A 100 22.38 20.55 -3.74
C LYS A 100 22.31 19.27 -4.56
N ALA A 101 22.23 18.10 -3.92
CA ALA A 101 22.09 16.81 -4.58
C ALA A 101 20.83 16.76 -5.47
N TYR A 102 19.71 17.29 -4.97
CA TYR A 102 18.50 17.47 -5.74
C TYR A 102 18.77 18.29 -6.98
N ASN A 103 19.40 19.47 -6.91
CA ASN A 103 19.62 20.31 -8.09
C ASN A 103 20.53 19.63 -9.13
N GLU A 104 21.58 18.93 -8.69
CA GLU A 104 22.58 18.28 -9.55
C GLU A 104 22.07 16.97 -10.18
N ALA A 105 21.08 16.30 -9.58
CA ALA A 105 20.62 15.00 -10.05
C ALA A 105 20.10 15.02 -11.49
N THR A 106 20.51 14.04 -12.28
CA THR A 106 20.09 13.88 -13.68
C THR A 106 19.02 12.81 -13.86
N GLU A 107 18.79 11.99 -12.83
CA GLU A 107 17.93 10.81 -12.89
C GLU A 107 16.95 10.76 -11.72
N CYS A 108 15.78 10.17 -11.98
CA CYS A 108 14.74 9.92 -11.00
C CYS A 108 15.14 8.76 -10.10
N TRP A 109 15.12 8.95 -8.78
CA TRP A 109 15.51 7.91 -7.84
C TRP A 109 14.51 6.74 -7.75
N ILE A 110 13.25 6.96 -8.14
CA ILE A 110 12.20 5.92 -8.12
C ILE A 110 12.28 5.01 -9.34
N CYS A 111 12.37 5.60 -10.54
CA CYS A 111 12.29 4.83 -11.79
C CYS A 111 13.63 4.69 -12.51
N ILE A 112 14.69 5.32 -11.98
CA ILE A 112 16.07 5.27 -12.48
C ILE A 112 16.18 5.75 -13.94
N LYS A 113 15.30 6.67 -14.35
CA LYS A 113 15.29 7.27 -15.69
C LYS A 113 15.69 8.74 -15.64
N PRO A 114 16.32 9.26 -16.71
CA PRO A 114 16.74 10.65 -16.76
C PRO A 114 15.57 11.64 -16.70
N PHE A 115 15.85 12.81 -16.13
CA PHE A 115 14.99 13.98 -16.29
C PHE A 115 15.21 14.58 -17.66
N LEU A 116 14.20 14.44 -18.53
CA LEU A 116 14.23 15.07 -19.83
C LEU A 116 14.12 16.59 -19.66
N LYS A 117 15.00 17.32 -20.33
CA LYS A 117 14.83 18.78 -20.45
C LYS A 117 13.57 19.02 -21.29
N PRO A 118 12.57 19.72 -20.74
CA PRO A 118 11.37 20.02 -21.51
C PRO A 118 11.71 20.92 -22.69
N ALA A 119 11.04 20.70 -23.82
CA ALA A 119 11.18 21.56 -24.98
C ALA A 119 10.83 23.03 -24.62
N PRO A 120 11.51 24.03 -25.19
CA PRO A 120 11.28 25.44 -24.88
C PRO A 120 9.81 25.87 -24.99
N GLU A 121 9.08 25.32 -25.96
CA GLU A 121 7.65 25.57 -26.17
C GLU A 121 6.78 25.15 -24.98
N VAL A 122 7.15 24.06 -24.29
CA VAL A 122 6.42 23.55 -23.12
C VAL A 122 6.68 24.44 -21.92
N VAL A 123 7.92 24.92 -21.77
CA VAL A 123 8.30 25.89 -20.71
C VAL A 123 7.53 27.21 -20.87
N GLN A 124 7.46 27.75 -22.09
CA GLN A 124 6.71 28.99 -22.36
C GLN A 124 5.22 28.85 -22.05
N LYS A 125 4.60 27.72 -22.40
CA LYS A 125 3.19 27.44 -22.08
C LYS A 125 2.97 27.43 -20.56
N LEU A 126 3.90 26.86 -19.80
CA LEU A 126 3.84 26.83 -18.34
C LEU A 126 4.00 28.23 -17.74
N GLU A 127 4.98 29.01 -18.19
CA GLU A 127 5.22 30.38 -17.71
C GLU A 127 4.00 31.28 -17.93
N LYS A 128 3.40 31.20 -19.13
CA LYS A 128 2.16 31.92 -19.45
C LYS A 128 1.02 31.52 -18.54
N ALA A 129 0.82 30.21 -18.33
CA ALA A 129 -0.23 29.72 -17.44
C ALA A 129 0.01 30.15 -15.98
N LYS A 130 1.26 30.17 -15.51
CA LYS A 130 1.64 30.63 -14.17
C LYS A 130 1.34 32.12 -13.97
N TYR A 131 1.69 32.95 -14.96
CA TYR A 131 1.44 34.39 -14.93
C TYR A 131 -0.05 34.70 -14.84
N ASN A 132 -0.87 34.09 -15.72
CA ASN A 132 -2.32 34.26 -15.68
C ASN A 132 -2.91 33.87 -14.32
N LEU A 133 -2.39 32.80 -13.70
CA LEU A 133 -2.84 32.37 -12.38
C LEU A 133 -2.47 33.36 -11.27
N LEU A 134 -1.31 34.01 -11.39
CA LEU A 134 -0.84 35.02 -10.45
C LEU A 134 -1.68 36.29 -10.55
N GLU A 135 -1.94 36.75 -11.77
CA GLU A 135 -2.79 37.92 -12.05
C GLU A 135 -4.21 37.73 -11.48
N ILE A 136 -4.80 36.54 -11.64
CA ILE A 136 -6.09 36.21 -11.02
C ILE A 136 -6.02 36.31 -9.49
N LYS A 137 -4.97 35.78 -8.85
CA LYS A 137 -4.81 35.85 -7.39
C LYS A 137 -4.64 37.29 -6.90
N GLU A 138 -3.90 38.11 -7.63
CA GLU A 138 -3.74 39.54 -7.34
C GLU A 138 -5.09 40.26 -7.46
N TRP A 139 -5.86 39.97 -8.51
CA TRP A 139 -7.22 40.51 -8.68
C TRP A 139 -8.16 40.13 -7.53
N GLU A 140 -8.18 38.85 -7.14
CA GLU A 140 -8.99 38.36 -6.01
C GLU A 140 -8.60 39.06 -4.70
N SER A 141 -7.30 39.30 -4.50
CA SER A 141 -6.80 40.06 -3.34
C SER A 141 -7.27 41.51 -3.33
N CYS A 142 -7.47 42.13 -4.49
CA CYS A 142 -7.97 43.51 -4.58
C CYS A 142 -9.49 43.62 -4.51
N MET A 143 -10.23 42.60 -4.96
CA MET A 143 -11.68 42.64 -5.13
C MET A 143 -12.46 41.87 -4.05
N GLU A 144 -11.76 41.10 -3.21
CA GLU A 144 -12.33 40.24 -2.15
C GLU A 144 -13.45 39.32 -2.65
N LYS A 145 -13.36 38.89 -3.92
CA LYS A 145 -14.35 38.02 -4.59
C LYS A 145 -13.65 36.97 -5.42
N GLU A 146 -14.30 35.81 -5.61
CA GLU A 146 -13.77 34.75 -6.48
C GLU A 146 -13.83 35.14 -7.95
N HIS A 147 -12.73 34.92 -8.67
CA HIS A 147 -12.68 35.14 -10.12
C HIS A 147 -13.36 33.96 -10.86
N PRO A 148 -14.33 34.21 -11.76
CA PRO A 148 -15.13 33.14 -12.38
C PRO A 148 -14.27 32.15 -13.19
N GLU A 149 -13.18 32.61 -13.81
CA GLU A 149 -12.31 31.77 -14.65
C GLU A 149 -11.19 31.04 -13.86
N LYS A 150 -11.12 31.21 -12.54
CA LYS A 150 -10.04 30.64 -11.71
C LYS A 150 -9.89 29.12 -11.87
N LYS A 151 -11.01 28.40 -11.88
CA LYS A 151 -11.01 26.93 -12.03
C LYS A 151 -10.39 26.51 -13.37
N GLU A 152 -10.67 27.25 -14.44
CA GLU A 152 -10.14 26.97 -15.77
C GLU A 152 -8.66 27.31 -15.89
N ALA A 153 -8.23 28.43 -15.30
CA ALA A 153 -6.82 28.80 -15.21
C ALA A 153 -6.02 27.77 -14.39
N GLN A 154 -6.56 27.32 -13.24
CA GLN A 154 -5.96 26.26 -12.42
C GLN A 154 -5.81 24.95 -13.20
N LYS A 155 -6.86 24.53 -13.90
CA LYS A 155 -6.84 23.32 -14.73
C LYS A 155 -5.80 23.42 -15.85
N THR A 156 -5.69 24.58 -16.50
CA THR A 156 -4.71 24.84 -17.56
C THR A 156 -3.28 24.78 -17.02
N TYR A 157 -3.02 25.39 -15.87
CA TYR A 157 -1.74 25.35 -15.19
C TYR A 157 -1.34 23.91 -14.78
N GLN A 158 -2.25 23.16 -14.16
CA GLN A 158 -2.01 21.74 -13.80
C GLN A 158 -1.74 20.86 -15.03
N LYS A 159 -2.44 21.10 -16.14
CA LYS A 159 -2.21 20.39 -17.41
C LYS A 159 -0.83 20.71 -17.99
N ALA A 160 -0.41 21.98 -17.97
CA ALA A 160 0.93 22.37 -18.41
C ALA A 160 2.02 21.73 -17.55
N LEU A 161 1.84 21.71 -16.22
CA LEU A 161 2.72 21.07 -15.25
C LEU A 161 2.89 19.56 -15.48
N SER A 162 1.77 18.83 -15.60
CA SER A 162 1.81 17.38 -15.82
C SER A 162 2.49 16.97 -17.13
N THR A 163 2.40 17.82 -18.17
CA THR A 163 3.06 17.59 -19.46
C THR A 163 4.59 17.67 -19.36
N LEU A 164 5.12 18.36 -18.35
CA LEU A 164 6.56 18.53 -18.15
C LEU A 164 7.22 17.28 -17.55
N ASN A 165 6.43 16.37 -16.96
CA ASN A 165 6.90 15.30 -16.06
C ASN A 165 8.04 15.79 -15.15
N GLN A 166 7.77 16.92 -14.48
CA GLN A 166 8.79 17.72 -13.81
C GLN A 166 9.50 16.91 -12.73
N LYS A 167 10.77 17.24 -12.54
CA LYS A 167 11.54 16.86 -11.36
C LYS A 167 10.90 17.50 -10.13
N VAL A 168 10.46 16.66 -9.19
CA VAL A 168 9.87 17.05 -7.90
C VAL A 168 10.69 16.44 -6.77
N LYS A 169 10.57 17.02 -5.58
CA LYS A 169 11.21 16.51 -4.37
C LYS A 169 10.28 15.48 -3.72
N ASP A 170 10.71 14.23 -3.71
CA ASP A 170 10.02 13.15 -3.01
C ASP A 170 10.48 13.10 -1.56
N HIS A 171 9.56 12.77 -0.66
CA HIS A 171 9.82 12.66 0.77
C HIS A 171 8.95 11.60 1.40
N ASP A 172 9.42 11.06 2.50
CA ASP A 172 8.69 10.09 3.30
C ASP A 172 7.50 10.77 4.01
N HIS A 173 6.29 10.23 3.87
CA HIS A 173 5.10 10.82 4.49
C HIS A 173 5.00 10.57 6.00
N ILE A 174 5.78 9.64 6.56
CA ILE A 174 5.81 9.32 7.99
C ILE A 174 6.88 10.16 8.69
N ASN A 175 8.14 10.04 8.29
CA ASN A 175 9.26 10.73 8.94
C ASN A 175 9.59 12.10 8.34
N LYS A 176 8.97 12.47 7.22
CA LYS A 176 9.09 13.77 6.53
C LYS A 176 10.44 14.04 5.88
N ASN A 177 11.37 13.09 5.92
CA ASN A 177 12.69 13.23 5.34
C ASN A 177 12.62 13.16 3.82
N TYR A 178 13.38 14.04 3.18
CA TYR A 178 13.63 13.98 1.74
C TYR A 178 14.24 12.62 1.35
N GLN A 179 13.68 11.98 0.32
CA GLN A 179 14.18 10.70 -0.19
C GLN A 179 14.97 10.87 -1.48
N GLY A 180 14.50 11.74 -2.39
CA GLY A 180 15.21 11.95 -3.64
C GLY A 180 14.45 12.76 -4.69
N PRO A 181 15.12 13.02 -5.83
CA PRO A 181 14.50 13.68 -6.96
C PRO A 181 13.65 12.68 -7.75
N ALA A 182 12.35 12.92 -7.85
CA ALA A 182 11.42 12.04 -8.55
C ALA A 182 10.79 12.72 -9.76
N HIS A 183 10.29 11.93 -10.71
CA HIS A 183 9.30 12.41 -11.67
C HIS A 183 7.96 12.59 -10.96
N ASP A 184 7.27 13.69 -11.20
CA ASP A 184 5.95 14.01 -10.63
C ASP A 184 4.95 12.84 -10.74
N THR A 185 4.97 12.14 -11.89
CA THR A 185 4.09 10.99 -12.15
C THR A 185 4.38 9.79 -11.26
N TYR A 186 5.63 9.58 -10.84
CA TYR A 186 6.00 8.48 -9.94
C TYR A 186 5.83 8.89 -8.47
N ASN A 187 6.20 10.12 -8.12
CA ASN A 187 5.96 10.70 -6.79
C ASN A 187 4.47 10.60 -6.40
N LYS A 188 3.55 10.97 -7.31
CA LYS A 188 2.10 10.86 -7.07
C LYS A 188 1.60 9.43 -6.81
N LYS A 189 2.29 8.41 -7.32
CA LYS A 189 1.92 7.01 -7.05
C LYS A 189 2.30 6.55 -5.63
N LEU A 190 3.26 7.23 -5.01
CA LEU A 190 3.69 6.97 -3.64
C LEU A 190 2.93 7.85 -2.63
N GLN A 191 2.02 8.69 -3.10
CA GLN A 191 1.23 9.57 -2.24
C GLN A 191 0.39 8.72 -1.27
N ILE A 192 0.62 8.92 0.02
CA ILE A 192 -0.27 8.41 1.06
C ILE A 192 -1.44 9.39 1.15
N GLY A 193 -2.57 9.01 0.56
CA GLY A 193 -3.82 9.77 0.56
C GLY A 193 -4.62 9.55 1.85
N PHE A 194 -5.17 10.64 2.38
CA PHE A 194 -6.14 10.64 3.48
C PHE A 194 -7.41 9.89 3.04
N PHE A 195 -7.81 8.87 3.80
CA PHE A 195 -8.86 7.88 3.47
C PHE A 195 -8.64 6.95 2.27
N GLU A 196 -7.76 7.30 1.33
CA GLU A 196 -7.48 6.47 0.14
C GLU A 196 -6.51 5.31 0.46
N THR A 197 -5.54 5.56 1.34
CA THR A 197 -4.51 4.57 1.68
C THR A 197 -5.09 3.50 2.58
N LYS A 198 -4.99 2.23 2.18
CA LYS A 198 -5.38 1.11 3.01
C LYS A 198 -4.41 0.95 4.19
N VAL A 199 -4.94 0.85 5.40
CA VAL A 199 -4.16 0.60 6.61
C VAL A 199 -4.11 -0.92 6.84
N PRO A 200 -2.92 -1.56 6.76
CA PRO A 200 -2.80 -2.99 6.99
C PRO A 200 -3.01 -3.32 8.47
N LEU A 201 -3.95 -4.22 8.75
CA LEU A 201 -4.15 -4.83 10.07
C LEU A 201 -3.67 -6.27 9.98
N ILE A 202 -2.51 -6.54 10.59
CA ILE A 202 -1.85 -7.83 10.53
C ILE A 202 -2.28 -8.66 11.74
N CYS A 203 -2.94 -9.78 11.46
CA CYS A 203 -3.36 -10.75 12.47
C CYS A 203 -2.64 -12.08 12.20
N HIS A 204 -2.20 -12.78 13.25
CA HIS A 204 -1.51 -14.05 13.08
C HIS A 204 -2.51 -15.22 13.15
N ASN A 205 -2.49 -16.09 12.12
CA ASN A 205 -3.42 -17.22 11.98
C ASN A 205 -4.90 -16.78 11.96
N PHE A 206 -5.14 -15.62 11.34
CA PHE A 206 -6.45 -14.99 11.28
C PHE A 206 -7.51 -15.88 10.62
N TRP A 207 -7.13 -16.55 9.53
CA TRP A 207 -8.07 -17.38 8.77
C TRP A 207 -8.40 -18.70 9.47
N GLY A 208 -7.52 -19.20 10.34
CA GLY A 208 -7.70 -20.48 11.01
C GLY A 208 -8.78 -20.48 12.08
N TYR A 209 -8.93 -19.38 12.84
CA TYR A 209 -9.77 -19.36 14.04
C TYR A 209 -10.56 -18.04 14.22
N ASP A 210 -9.89 -16.90 14.16
CA ASP A 210 -10.45 -15.64 14.68
C ASP A 210 -11.31 -14.88 13.68
N SER A 211 -11.07 -15.07 12.37
CA SER A 211 -11.77 -14.35 11.30
C SER A 211 -13.29 -14.50 11.36
N HIS A 212 -13.82 -15.71 11.55
CA HIS A 212 -15.26 -15.95 11.56
C HIS A 212 -15.96 -15.23 12.72
N LEU A 213 -15.31 -15.23 13.89
CA LEU A 213 -15.86 -14.62 15.10
C LEU A 213 -15.78 -13.10 15.02
N LEU A 214 -14.64 -12.57 14.55
CA LEU A 214 -14.46 -11.15 14.35
C LEU A 214 -15.41 -10.60 13.28
N MET A 215 -15.59 -11.32 12.16
CA MET A 215 -16.47 -10.87 11.08
C MET A 215 -17.93 -10.76 11.49
N LYS A 216 -18.41 -11.59 12.44
CA LYS A 216 -19.76 -11.43 13.03
C LYS A 216 -19.94 -10.11 13.78
N VAL A 217 -18.86 -9.58 14.34
CA VAL A 217 -18.87 -8.31 15.07
C VAL A 217 -18.71 -7.18 14.08
N VAL A 218 -17.71 -7.23 13.20
CA VAL A 218 -17.46 -6.22 12.16
C VAL A 218 -18.66 -6.02 11.24
N SER A 219 -19.38 -7.08 10.86
CA SER A 219 -20.59 -6.98 10.03
C SER A 219 -21.70 -6.16 10.68
N LYS A 220 -21.71 -6.02 12.01
CA LYS A 220 -22.68 -5.17 12.73
C LYS A 220 -22.34 -3.67 12.62
N PHE A 221 -21.08 -3.33 12.36
CA PHE A 221 -20.59 -1.96 12.33
C PHE A 221 -20.41 -1.41 10.90
N THR A 222 -20.12 -2.27 9.91
CA THR A 222 -19.67 -1.82 8.56
C THR A 222 -20.12 -2.76 7.43
N ALA A 223 -21.41 -3.10 7.36
CA ALA A 223 -21.93 -4.03 6.34
C ALA A 223 -21.82 -3.51 4.89
N ASP A 224 -21.73 -2.20 4.68
CA ASP A 224 -21.80 -1.51 3.38
C ASP A 224 -20.43 -1.32 2.70
N LYS A 225 -19.32 -1.69 3.35
CA LYS A 225 -17.95 -1.42 2.88
C LYS A 225 -16.97 -2.59 3.00
N ILE A 226 -17.49 -3.82 2.94
CA ILE A 226 -16.67 -5.03 2.97
C ILE A 226 -16.34 -5.44 1.53
N ASN A 227 -15.05 -5.49 1.20
CA ASN A 227 -14.56 -6.11 -0.03
C ASN A 227 -13.65 -7.27 0.34
N CYS A 228 -13.75 -8.39 -0.34
CA CYS A 228 -13.08 -9.62 0.09
C CYS A 228 -12.48 -10.37 -1.10
N ILE A 229 -11.24 -10.81 -0.94
CA ILE A 229 -10.56 -11.71 -1.87
C ILE A 229 -10.60 -13.10 -1.25
N LEU A 230 -11.40 -13.99 -1.82
CA LEU A 230 -11.52 -15.38 -1.38
C LEU A 230 -10.32 -16.21 -1.85
N GLU A 231 -9.86 -17.13 -1.01
CA GLU A 231 -8.94 -18.20 -1.42
C GLU A 231 -9.71 -19.50 -1.71
N ASN A 232 -10.64 -19.84 -0.82
CA ASN A 232 -11.60 -20.93 -0.97
C ASN A 232 -12.86 -20.63 -0.14
N ILE A 233 -13.79 -21.59 -0.05
CA ILE A 233 -15.11 -21.41 0.60
C ILE A 233 -14.98 -21.04 2.10
N GLY A 234 -13.88 -21.40 2.77
CA GLY A 234 -13.67 -21.13 4.20
C GLY A 234 -12.46 -20.25 4.51
N LYS A 235 -11.67 -19.85 3.51
CA LYS A 235 -10.44 -19.05 3.68
C LYS A 235 -10.44 -17.86 2.75
N TYR A 236 -9.96 -16.74 3.28
CA TYR A 236 -9.83 -15.49 2.56
C TYR A 236 -8.33 -15.19 2.35
N LYS A 237 -7.96 -14.48 1.29
CA LYS A 237 -6.60 -13.95 1.12
C LYS A 237 -6.46 -12.58 1.77
N ALA A 238 -7.50 -11.74 1.66
CA ALA A 238 -7.56 -10.43 2.28
C ALA A 238 -9.03 -10.02 2.43
N ILE A 239 -9.33 -9.28 3.51
CA ILE A 239 -10.61 -8.61 3.70
C ILE A 239 -10.34 -7.13 3.90
N ASP A 240 -10.94 -6.31 3.05
CA ASP A 240 -10.97 -4.86 3.20
C ASP A 240 -12.27 -4.45 3.89
N VAL A 241 -12.18 -3.70 4.98
CA VAL A 241 -13.31 -3.12 5.71
C VAL A 241 -13.08 -1.63 5.82
N GLY A 242 -13.77 -0.85 4.99
CA GLY A 242 -13.50 0.59 4.90
C GLY A 242 -12.04 0.86 4.50
N GLN A 243 -11.26 1.51 5.37
CA GLN A 243 -9.84 1.79 5.14
C GLN A 243 -8.92 0.64 5.61
N LEU A 244 -9.41 -0.26 6.45
CA LEU A 244 -8.61 -1.35 7.00
C LEU A 244 -8.48 -2.49 6.00
N ARG A 245 -7.30 -3.10 5.93
CA ARG A 245 -7.02 -4.32 5.19
C ARG A 245 -6.51 -5.39 6.13
N PHE A 246 -7.33 -6.40 6.39
CA PHE A 246 -6.96 -7.56 7.20
C PHE A 246 -6.03 -8.48 6.42
N LEU A 247 -4.88 -8.78 7.01
CA LEU A 247 -3.85 -9.67 6.47
C LEU A 247 -3.51 -10.75 7.49
N ASP A 248 -3.31 -11.98 7.01
CA ASP A 248 -2.85 -13.08 7.85
C ASP A 248 -1.33 -13.26 7.72
N SER A 249 -0.60 -12.99 8.80
CA SER A 249 0.84 -13.18 8.79
C SER A 249 1.23 -14.65 8.66
N PHE A 250 0.37 -15.60 9.04
CA PHE A 250 0.65 -17.04 8.93
C PHE A 250 0.79 -17.51 7.48
N GLN A 251 0.20 -16.79 6.52
CA GLN A 251 0.37 -17.06 5.08
C GLN A 251 1.81 -16.80 4.61
N HIS A 252 2.53 -15.92 5.29
CA HIS A 252 3.92 -15.54 4.97
C HIS A 252 4.90 -16.21 5.93
N ILE A 253 4.47 -16.46 7.16
CA ILE A 253 5.26 -16.94 8.27
C ILE A 253 4.52 -18.13 8.91
N GLY A 254 4.63 -19.30 8.27
CA GLY A 254 3.89 -20.52 8.60
C GLY A 254 4.36 -21.24 9.88
N MET A 255 4.62 -20.49 10.94
CA MET A 255 5.07 -20.97 12.24
C MET A 255 4.20 -20.35 13.33
N GLY A 256 4.02 -21.07 14.44
CA GLY A 256 3.32 -20.52 15.60
C GLY A 256 4.09 -19.36 16.23
N LEU A 257 3.36 -18.46 16.92
CA LEU A 257 3.96 -17.30 17.60
C LEU A 257 5.06 -17.69 18.60
N ASP A 258 4.90 -18.83 19.28
CA ASP A 258 5.89 -19.41 20.18
C ASP A 258 7.24 -19.61 19.48
N LYS A 259 7.23 -20.30 18.34
CA LYS A 259 8.43 -20.57 17.55
C LYS A 259 9.02 -19.30 16.94
N LEU A 260 8.16 -18.34 16.58
CA LEU A 260 8.63 -17.06 16.04
C LEU A 260 9.35 -16.22 17.09
N VAL A 261 8.87 -16.23 18.33
CA VAL A 261 9.57 -15.59 19.44
C VAL A 261 10.91 -16.26 19.68
N GLU A 262 10.97 -17.60 19.69
CA GLU A 262 12.22 -18.35 19.83
C GLU A 262 13.24 -17.99 18.73
N CYS A 263 12.81 -17.93 17.46
CA CYS A 263 13.69 -17.55 16.35
C CYS A 263 14.25 -16.12 16.47
N LEU A 264 13.48 -15.20 17.05
CA LEU A 264 13.93 -13.82 17.30
C LEU A 264 14.95 -13.75 18.44
N GLU A 265 14.80 -14.59 19.48
CA GLU A 265 15.77 -14.66 20.57
C GLU A 265 17.09 -15.31 20.16
N GLU A 266 17.07 -16.24 19.20
CA GLU A 266 18.27 -16.84 18.61
C GLU A 266 19.01 -15.89 17.67
N SER A 267 18.29 -15.07 16.89
CA SER A 267 18.91 -14.08 16.01
C SER A 267 19.61 -12.97 16.80
N LEU A 268 19.03 -12.49 17.90
CA LEU A 268 19.63 -11.48 18.79
C LEU A 268 20.93 -11.94 19.47
N LYS A 269 21.15 -13.25 19.64
CA LYS A 269 22.41 -13.80 20.19
C LYS A 269 23.58 -13.78 19.19
N ASN A 270 23.30 -13.54 17.91
CA ASN A 270 24.29 -13.56 16.83
C ASN A 270 24.57 -12.18 16.22
N PHE A 271 24.02 -11.10 16.79
CA PHE A 271 24.37 -9.73 16.41
C PHE A 271 25.42 -9.16 17.40
N PRO A 272 26.69 -8.95 16.96
CA PRO A 272 27.65 -8.12 17.70
C PRO A 272 27.27 -6.63 17.69
#